data_AF-A0A943XN89-F1
#
_entry.id   AF-A0A943XN89-F1
#
_cell.length_a   1.000
_cell.length_b   1.000
_cell.length_c   1.000
_cell.angle_alpha   90.00
_cell.angle_beta   90.00
_cell.angle_gamma   90.00
#
_symmetry.space_group_name_H-M   'P 1'
#
loop_
_entity.id
_entity.type
_entity.pdbx_description
1 polymer ?
#
loop_
_entity_poly.entity_id
_entity_poly.type
_entity_poly.pdbx_seq_one_letter_code
_entity_poly.pdbx_strand_id
1 'polypeptide(L)'
;MFDNTDNMARIEREIEKRMEAVCEKNGWYVAVAMMPPERTTLHIEKFGEEPAAGEDAQAALDSAVAFAKAEFGTEATVERFDEKIPNTRAPYHVTFLVKVDASKRVAELAA
;
A
#
# COMPACT_ATOMS: atom_id res chain seq x y z
N MET A 1 -6.89 28.61 4.30
CA MET A 1 -7.16 27.68 3.19
C MET A 1 -6.27 26.44 3.37
N PHE A 2 -6.38 25.79 4.53
CA PHE A 2 -5.56 24.62 4.95
C PHE A 2 -6.40 23.34 5.08
N ASP A 3 -7.73 23.44 4.98
CA ASP A 3 -8.66 22.31 5.21
C ASP A 3 -8.46 21.13 4.26
N ASN A 4 -7.97 21.36 3.04
CA ASN A 4 -7.91 20.28 2.05
C ASN A 4 -6.71 19.34 2.27
N THR A 5 -5.55 19.87 2.69
CA THR A 5 -4.34 19.05 2.92
C THR A 5 -4.45 18.26 4.22
N ASP A 6 -4.98 18.87 5.28
CA ASP A 6 -5.18 18.18 6.57
C ASP A 6 -6.24 17.06 6.46
N ASN A 7 -7.27 17.26 5.64
CA ASN A 7 -8.26 16.22 5.34
C ASN A 7 -7.67 15.05 4.55
N MET A 8 -6.84 15.33 3.54
CA MET A 8 -6.16 14.29 2.76
C MET A 8 -5.21 13.46 3.62
N ALA A 9 -4.38 14.10 4.46
CA ALA A 9 -3.49 13.40 5.38
C ALA A 9 -4.25 12.54 6.40
N ARG A 10 -5.44 12.97 6.84
CA ARG A 10 -6.31 12.16 7.69
C ARG A 10 -6.84 10.94 6.96
N ILE A 11 -7.31 11.12 5.71
CA ILE A 11 -7.82 10.02 4.87
C ILE A 11 -6.73 9.00 4.58
N GLU A 12 -5.53 9.45 4.18
CA GLU A 12 -4.34 8.61 3.99
C GLU A 12 -4.09 7.75 5.22
N ARG A 13 -4.02 8.38 6.40
CA ARG A 13 -3.75 7.71 7.66
C ARG A 13 -4.83 6.71 8.06
N GLU A 14 -6.09 6.98 7.75
CA GLU A 14 -7.18 6.04 8.02
C GLU A 14 -7.12 4.81 7.11
N ILE A 15 -6.80 5.00 5.84
CA ILE A 15 -6.64 3.91 4.87
C ILE A 15 -5.41 3.07 5.24
N GLU A 16 -4.30 3.72 5.57
CA GLU A 16 -3.06 3.07 6.01
C GLU A 16 -3.33 2.14 7.20
N LYS A 17 -3.98 2.63 8.26
CA LYS A 17 -4.34 1.79 9.42
C LYS A 17 -5.22 0.59 9.07
N ARG A 18 -6.19 0.74 8.16
CA ARG A 18 -7.05 -0.36 7.74
C ARG A 18 -6.26 -1.42 6.97
N MET A 19 -5.30 -0.98 6.17
CA MET A 19 -4.46 -1.86 5.36
C MET A 19 -3.34 -2.52 6.19
N GLU A 20 -2.73 -1.81 7.14
CA GLU A 20 -1.82 -2.37 8.14
C GLU A 20 -2.46 -3.58 8.84
N ALA A 21 -3.72 -3.47 9.27
CA ALA A 21 -4.45 -4.57 9.90
C ALA A 21 -4.61 -5.82 9.01
N VAL A 22 -4.52 -5.67 7.68
CA VAL A 22 -4.59 -6.75 6.69
C VAL A 22 -3.21 -7.37 6.44
N CYS A 23 -2.15 -6.55 6.36
CA CYS A 23 -0.82 -6.97 5.90
C CYS A 23 0.21 -7.22 7.01
N GLU A 24 0.12 -6.55 8.17
CA GLU A 24 1.16 -6.60 9.22
C GLU A 24 1.34 -7.98 9.85
N LYS A 25 0.30 -8.82 9.86
CA LYS A 25 0.36 -10.15 10.50
C LYS A 25 1.47 -11.05 9.94
N ASN A 26 2.00 -10.73 8.75
CA ASN A 26 3.05 -11.50 8.07
C ASN A 26 4.37 -10.72 7.91
N GLY A 27 4.57 -9.63 8.65
CA GLY A 27 5.80 -8.83 8.63
C GLY A 27 5.95 -7.93 7.39
N TRP A 28 4.84 -7.61 6.73
CA TRP A 28 4.80 -6.64 5.62
C TRP A 28 4.48 -5.26 6.18
N TYR A 29 5.29 -4.28 5.81
CA TYR A 29 5.05 -2.87 6.08
C TYR A 29 4.15 -2.28 4.99
N VAL A 30 3.33 -1.31 5.38
CA VAL A 30 2.39 -0.62 4.48
C VAL A 30 2.53 0.88 4.64
N ALA A 31 2.49 1.60 3.52
CA ALA A 31 2.34 3.04 3.50
C ALA A 31 1.36 3.45 2.39
N VAL A 32 0.65 4.57 2.59
CA VAL A 32 -0.25 5.12 1.57
C VAL A 32 0.26 6.48 1.10
N ALA A 33 0.44 6.62 -0.20
CA ALA A 33 0.79 7.89 -0.83
C ALA A 33 -0.37 8.36 -1.72
N MET A 34 -1.03 9.45 -1.34
CA MET A 34 -2.21 9.97 -2.03
C MET A 34 -1.98 11.42 -2.51
N MET A 35 -1.23 11.59 -3.59
CA MET A 35 -1.09 12.89 -4.27
C MET A 35 -0.83 12.74 -5.79
N PRO A 36 -1.80 13.02 -6.67
CA PRO A 36 -3.22 13.34 -6.44
C PRO A 36 -4.11 12.07 -6.25
N PRO A 37 -5.39 12.18 -5.85
CA PRO A 37 -6.27 11.03 -5.57
C PRO A 37 -6.39 10.02 -6.72
N GLU A 38 -6.34 10.49 -7.97
CA GLU A 38 -6.39 9.66 -9.18
C GLU A 38 -5.15 8.76 -9.34
N ARG A 39 -4.11 9.00 -8.53
CA ARG A 39 -2.83 8.28 -8.55
C ARG A 39 -2.44 7.83 -7.14
N THR A 40 -3.42 7.39 -6.37
CA THR A 40 -3.17 6.83 -5.04
C THR A 40 -2.35 5.57 -5.18
N THR A 41 -1.28 5.46 -4.41
CA THR A 41 -0.41 4.30 -4.39
C THR A 41 -0.38 3.72 -2.99
N LEU A 42 -0.73 2.44 -2.88
CA LEU A 42 -0.51 1.65 -1.68
C LEU A 42 0.86 0.97 -1.82
N HIS A 43 1.78 1.34 -0.95
CA HIS A 43 3.12 0.79 -0.87
C HIS A 43 3.12 -0.35 0.13
N ILE A 44 3.66 -1.50 -0.28
CA ILE A 44 3.73 -2.69 0.56
C ILE A 44 5.12 -3.26 0.41
N GLU A 45 5.85 -3.35 1.51
CA GLU A 45 7.24 -3.76 1.46
C GLU A 45 7.61 -4.72 2.58
N LYS A 46 8.62 -5.54 2.31
CA LYS A 46 9.18 -6.46 3.30
C LYS A 46 10.67 -6.60 3.09
N PHE A 47 11.39 -6.54 4.20
CA PHE A 47 12.82 -6.83 4.29
C PHE A 47 13.02 -8.22 4.92
N GLY A 48 13.98 -8.98 4.41
CA GLY A 48 14.28 -10.33 4.91
C GLY A 48 15.74 -10.73 4.78
N GLU A 49 16.16 -11.68 5.61
CA GLU A 49 17.44 -12.37 5.49
C GLU A 49 17.51 -13.27 4.24
N GLU A 50 16.33 -13.73 3.80
CA GLU A 50 16.10 -14.55 2.62
C GLU A 50 15.11 -13.86 1.66
N PRO A 51 15.09 -14.22 0.36
CA PRO A 51 14.06 -13.74 -0.55
C PRO A 51 12.67 -14.06 -0.01
N ALA A 52 11.73 -13.12 -0.11
CA ALA A 52 10.34 -13.43 0.20
C ALA A 52 9.88 -14.59 -0.70
N ALA A 53 9.40 -15.67 -0.08
CA ALA A 53 8.91 -16.83 -0.82
C ALA A 53 7.79 -16.40 -1.78
N GLY A 54 7.72 -17.04 -2.95
CA GLY A 54 6.73 -16.70 -3.98
C GLY A 54 5.30 -16.71 -3.44
N GLU A 55 4.96 -17.69 -2.58
CA GLU A 55 3.64 -17.80 -1.96
C GLU A 55 3.34 -16.72 -0.92
N ASP A 56 4.30 -16.35 -0.06
CA ASP A 56 4.14 -15.26 0.93
C ASP A 56 3.95 -13.91 0.25
N ALA A 57 4.80 -13.62 -0.74
CA ALA A 57 4.72 -12.40 -1.52
C ALA A 57 3.41 -12.31 -2.33
N GLN A 58 2.95 -13.42 -2.91
CA GLN A 58 1.69 -13.45 -3.64
C GLN A 58 0.49 -13.29 -2.70
N ALA A 59 0.48 -13.94 -1.54
CA ALA A 59 -0.61 -13.81 -0.57
C ALA A 59 -0.75 -12.37 -0.04
N ALA A 60 0.37 -11.68 0.20
CA ALA A 60 0.37 -10.28 0.58
C ALA A 60 -0.18 -9.39 -0.54
N LEU A 61 0.25 -9.62 -1.79
CA LEU A 61 -0.25 -8.90 -2.95
C LEU A 61 -1.76 -9.11 -3.18
N ASP A 62 -2.23 -10.35 -3.13
CA ASP A 62 -3.65 -10.68 -3.31
C ASP A 62 -4.51 -10.00 -2.24
N SER A 63 -4.04 -9.99 -1.00
CA SER A 63 -4.71 -9.32 0.12
C SER A 63 -4.80 -7.81 -0.11
N ALA A 64 -3.74 -7.21 -0.63
CA ALA A 64 -3.70 -5.80 -0.94
C ALA A 64 -4.61 -5.40 -2.10
N VAL A 65 -4.62 -6.18 -3.17
CA VAL A 65 -5.50 -5.95 -4.33
C VAL A 65 -6.96 -6.11 -3.91
N ALA A 66 -7.26 -7.12 -3.08
CA ALA A 66 -8.60 -7.31 -2.52
C ALA A 66 -9.03 -6.12 -1.65
N PHE A 67 -8.15 -5.64 -0.78
CA PHE A 67 -8.37 -4.43 0.01
C PHE A 67 -8.62 -3.21 -0.87
N ALA A 68 -7.76 -2.96 -1.85
CA ALA A 68 -7.85 -1.81 -2.74
C ALA A 68 -9.16 -1.80 -3.53
N LYS A 69 -9.58 -2.96 -4.05
CA LYS A 69 -10.86 -3.13 -4.73
C LYS A 69 -12.05 -2.85 -3.80
N ALA A 70 -12.00 -3.31 -2.55
CA ALA A 70 -13.07 -3.11 -1.58
C ALA A 70 -13.15 -1.65 -1.09
N GLU A 71 -12.02 -1.00 -0.86
CA GLU A 71 -11.94 0.36 -0.31
C GLU A 71 -12.22 1.43 -1.37
N PHE A 72 -11.72 1.27 -2.60
CA PHE A 72 -11.80 2.30 -3.66
C PHE A 72 -12.82 1.97 -4.76
N GLY A 73 -13.21 0.70 -4.90
CA GLY A 73 -14.14 0.26 -5.94
C GLY A 73 -13.57 0.29 -7.36
N THR A 74 -12.24 0.43 -7.50
CA THR A 74 -11.55 0.49 -8.80
C THR A 74 -10.63 -0.71 -9.01
N GLU A 75 -10.33 -1.03 -10.27
CA GLU A 75 -9.27 -1.98 -10.58
C GLU A 75 -7.91 -1.39 -10.22
N ALA A 76 -7.05 -2.23 -9.65
CA ALA A 76 -5.71 -1.83 -9.25
C ALA A 76 -4.67 -2.24 -10.30
N THR A 77 -3.72 -1.36 -10.57
CA THR A 77 -2.51 -1.70 -11.33
C THR A 77 -1.39 -2.03 -10.35
N VAL A 78 -0.65 -3.09 -10.58
CA VAL A 78 0.40 -3.57 -9.66
C VAL A 78 1.76 -3.48 -10.33
N GLU A 79 2.72 -2.88 -9.64
CA GLU A 79 4.15 -2.97 -9.97
C GLU A 79 4.88 -3.69 -8.84
N ARG A 80 5.77 -4.61 -9.19
CA ARG A 80 6.60 -5.36 -8.25
C ARG A 80 8.06 -4.99 -8.45
N PHE A 81 8.76 -4.75 -7.36
CA PHE A 81 10.19 -4.49 -7.32
C PHE A 81 10.85 -5.48 -6.36
N ASP A 82 11.91 -6.13 -6.81
CA ASP A 82 12.74 -7.00 -5.98
C ASP A 82 14.15 -6.41 -5.99
N GLU A 83 14.66 -6.05 -4.82
CA GLU A 83 15.96 -5.44 -4.64
C GLU A 83 16.82 -6.27 -3.68
N LYS A 84 18.11 -6.37 -4.00
CA LYS A 84 19.12 -6.94 -3.09
C LYS A 84 20.04 -5.84 -2.59
N ILE A 85 19.93 -5.50 -1.31
CA ILE A 85 20.72 -4.47 -0.63
C ILE A 85 21.96 -5.13 -0.02
N PRO A 86 23.19 -4.83 -0.48
CA PRO A 86 24.40 -5.43 0.08
C PRO A 86 24.73 -4.84 1.47
N ASN A 87 25.47 -5.61 2.27
CA ASN A 87 26.01 -5.17 3.59
C ASN A 87 24.96 -4.79 4.65
N THR A 88 23.76 -5.36 4.59
CA THR A 88 22.73 -5.25 5.64
C THR A 88 22.35 -6.62 6.17
N ARG A 89 21.74 -6.66 7.36
CA ARG A 89 21.24 -7.90 7.99
C ARG A 89 20.06 -8.50 7.24
N ALA A 90 19.24 -7.67 6.59
CA ALA A 90 18.11 -8.11 5.77
C ALA A 90 18.31 -7.66 4.32
N PRO A 91 19.12 -8.40 3.52
CA PRO A 91 19.54 -7.95 2.20
C PRO A 91 18.48 -8.09 1.12
N TYR A 92 17.36 -8.76 1.37
CA TYR A 92 16.30 -8.92 0.39
C TYR A 92 15.16 -7.97 0.69
N HIS A 93 14.77 -7.18 -0.29
CA HIS A 93 13.69 -6.21 -0.21
C HIS A 93 12.71 -6.47 -1.36
N VAL A 94 11.43 -6.66 -1.03
CA VAL A 94 10.36 -6.76 -2.01
C VAL A 94 9.39 -5.62 -1.78
N THR A 95 9.03 -4.90 -2.84
CA THR A 95 8.03 -3.84 -2.83
C THR A 95 6.94 -4.14 -3.85
N PHE A 96 5.69 -3.95 -3.44
CA PHE A 96 4.54 -3.84 -4.32
C PHE A 96 4.00 -2.42 -4.30
N LEU A 97 3.78 -1.84 -5.48
CA LEU A 97 3.06 -0.59 -5.66
C LEU A 97 1.70 -0.92 -6.26
N VAL A 98 0.65 -0.81 -5.44
CA VAL A 98 -0.74 -1.02 -5.85
C VAL A 98 -1.37 0.33 -6.14
N LYS A 99 -1.52 0.66 -7.42
CA LYS A 99 -2.00 1.96 -7.90
C LYS A 99 -3.51 1.90 -8.14
N VAL A 100 -4.23 2.87 -7.58
CA VAL A 100 -5.69 2.99 -7.65
C VAL A 100 -6.14 4.44 -7.80
N ASP A 101 -7.38 4.62 -8.24
CA ASP A 101 -8.06 5.90 -8.24
C ASP A 101 -8.93 6.01 -6.98
N ALA A 102 -8.52 6.86 -6.04
CA ALA A 102 -9.24 7.08 -4.78
C ALA A 102 -10.22 8.27 -4.85
N SER A 103 -10.41 8.89 -6.01
CA SER A 103 -11.17 10.15 -6.14
C SER A 103 -12.58 10.05 -5.58
N LYS A 104 -13.28 8.94 -5.85
CA LYS A 104 -14.62 8.68 -5.32
C LYS A 104 -14.59 8.57 -3.79
N ARG A 105 -13.61 7.86 -3.25
CA ARG A 105 -13.47 7.63 -1.81
C ARG A 105 -13.15 8.92 -1.05
N VAL A 106 -12.27 9.75 -1.62
CA VAL A 106 -11.95 11.07 -1.08
C VAL A 106 -13.18 11.97 -1.08
N ALA A 107 -13.97 11.97 -2.17
CA ALA A 107 -15.21 12.74 -2.25
C ALA A 107 -16.26 12.32 -1.21
N GLU A 108 -16.38 11.01 -0.93
CA GLU A 108 -17.29 10.49 0.11
C GLU A 108 -16.87 10.91 1.52
N LEU A 109 -15.57 10.97 1.81
CA LEU A 109 -15.04 11.30 3.14
C LEU A 109 -14.92 12.81 3.38
N ALA A 110 -15.00 13.62 2.33
CA ALA A 110 -14.99 15.09 2.39
C ALA A 110 -16.39 15.73 2.50
N ALA A 111 -17.46 14.92 2.29
CA ALA A 111 -18.87 15.33 2.41
C ALA A 111 -19.38 15.24 3.85
#